data_AF-A0A1R3H436-F1
#
_entry.id   AF-A0A1R3H436-F1
#
_cell.length_a   1.000
_cell.length_b   1.000
_cell.length_c   1.000
_cell.angle_alpha   90.00
_cell.angle_beta   90.00
_cell.angle_gamma   90.00
#
_symmetry.space_group_name_H-M   'P 1'
#
loop_
_entity.id
_entity.type
_entity.pdbx_description
1 polymer ?
#
loop_
_entity_poly.entity_id
_entity_poly.type
_entity_poly.pdbx_seq_one_letter_code
_entity_poly.pdbx_strand_id
1 'polypeptide(L)'
;MTSWLATDDPARGEFIFSLEPPEAPELVLWKGKQKDHRWGPWDGVRFSGSNELRPNPVYIPEFSSSREEIYYRFIIVGDNSVLSRFVVTPQGLLQYLTWTNHSNEWAIMVTLQRDSCDRYESCGPYGNCYADEPPCRCLSGFTPKSPENWRLIDWSDGCVRKRDLDCQKRDGFVKYKKMKLPDNSHLVTNSNFSLSPEECEARCLNNCSCMAYTIINIHGNGGDCVMWFDDLVDMKYFPNGGNDIYIRMAQAELEAIADEKRKKRVKIALLITMAIVLSMLLGFLVWRIYRMRKAKGKATNKFSFEKKIGEGGFGPVYKGVLPNGQEVAVKRLSQNSGQGLREFKNEVIVISELQHRNLVKLLGCCIQREERMLIYEYQPNKSLDQFLFAASRRQANNVVSVVDVEQ
;
A
#
# COMPACT_ATOMS: atom_id res chain seq x y z
N MET A 1 2.63 -16.47 43.22
CA MET A 1 4.00 -16.10 43.65
C MET A 1 3.94 -14.73 44.31
N THR A 2 4.55 -14.56 45.49
CA THR A 2 4.60 -13.27 46.18
C THR A 2 6.04 -12.78 46.20
N SER A 3 6.26 -11.49 45.95
CA SER A 3 7.59 -10.90 46.01
C SER A 3 8.13 -10.90 47.44
N TRP A 4 9.45 -10.80 47.54
CA TRP A 4 10.11 -10.40 48.80
C TRP A 4 9.88 -8.92 49.07
N LEU A 5 10.06 -8.51 50.33
CA LEU A 5 9.97 -7.12 50.75
C LEU A 5 11.14 -6.30 50.20
N ALA A 6 12.34 -6.85 50.27
CA ALA A 6 13.56 -6.30 49.70
C ALA A 6 14.44 -7.42 49.14
N THR A 7 15.55 -7.06 48.48
CA THR A 7 16.47 -8.05 47.90
C THR A 7 17.18 -8.90 48.96
N ASP A 8 17.31 -8.38 50.17
CA ASP A 8 17.94 -8.97 51.36
C ASP A 8 16.95 -9.34 52.47
N ASP A 9 15.66 -9.02 52.30
CA ASP A 9 14.59 -9.34 53.25
C ASP A 9 13.50 -10.23 52.62
N PRO A 10 13.45 -11.54 52.96
CA PRO A 10 12.48 -12.48 52.43
C PRO A 10 11.07 -12.34 53.04
N ALA A 11 10.84 -11.35 53.91
CA ALA A 11 9.51 -11.02 54.36
C ALA A 11 8.56 -10.75 53.17
N ARG A 12 7.26 -10.86 53.42
CA ARG A 12 6.24 -10.72 52.38
C ARG A 12 6.25 -9.30 51.79
N GLY A 13 6.51 -9.20 50.49
CA GLY A 13 6.44 -7.93 49.76
C GLY A 13 5.04 -7.55 49.29
N GLU A 14 4.97 -6.44 48.56
CA GLU A 14 3.71 -5.82 48.09
C GLU A 14 3.14 -6.47 46.82
N PHE A 15 3.99 -7.12 46.01
CA PHE A 15 3.62 -7.64 44.71
C PHE A 15 3.21 -9.11 44.77
N ILE A 16 2.07 -9.43 44.16
CA ILE A 16 1.55 -10.80 44.07
C ILE A 16 1.26 -11.10 42.61
N PHE A 17 1.93 -12.11 42.07
CA PHE A 17 1.64 -12.66 40.77
C PHE A 17 0.79 -13.92 40.92
N SER A 18 -0.41 -13.91 40.34
CA SER A 18 -1.39 -14.97 40.46
C SER A 18 -2.02 -15.29 39.11
N LEU A 19 -2.58 -16.49 39.04
CA LEU A 19 -3.51 -16.91 37.99
C LEU A 19 -4.91 -16.71 38.58
N GLU A 20 -5.70 -15.82 37.99
CA GLU A 20 -7.02 -15.44 38.49
C GLU A 20 -8.13 -16.45 38.05
N PRO A 21 -9.29 -16.46 38.74
CA PRO A 21 -10.28 -17.56 38.74
C PRO A 21 -10.95 -17.92 37.37
N PRO A 22 -11.77 -19.00 37.34
CA PRO A 22 -11.86 -19.98 36.23
C PRO A 22 -12.69 -19.55 35.01
N GLU A 23 -13.46 -18.46 35.09
CA GLU A 23 -14.35 -18.05 33.99
C GLU A 23 -13.57 -17.57 32.78
N ALA A 24 -12.34 -17.06 32.96
CA ALA A 24 -11.37 -16.84 31.90
C ALA A 24 -9.98 -16.67 32.53
N PRO A 25 -9.24 -17.76 32.76
CA PRO A 25 -8.00 -17.71 33.51
C PRO A 25 -6.98 -16.76 32.87
N GLU A 26 -6.49 -15.81 33.67
CA GLU A 26 -5.53 -14.80 33.24
C GLU A 26 -4.42 -14.63 34.27
N LEU A 27 -3.23 -14.29 33.78
CA LEU A 27 -2.10 -13.95 34.64
C LEU A 27 -2.15 -12.48 35.00
N VAL A 28 -2.05 -12.20 36.30
CA VAL A 28 -2.16 -10.86 36.86
C VAL A 28 -1.02 -10.63 37.85
N LEU A 29 -0.44 -9.43 37.78
CA LEU A 29 0.42 -8.91 38.83
C LEU A 29 -0.36 -7.84 39.60
N TRP A 30 -0.50 -8.06 40.89
CA TRP A 30 -1.13 -7.17 41.83
C TRP A 30 -0.08 -6.39 42.60
N LYS A 31 -0.38 -5.12 42.90
CA LYS A 31 0.29 -4.32 43.91
C LYS A 31 -0.70 -4.00 45.01
N GLY A 32 -0.60 -4.69 46.14
CA GLY A 32 -1.62 -4.65 47.18
C GLY A 32 -2.98 -5.15 46.67
N LYS A 33 -3.95 -4.24 46.49
CA LYS A 33 -5.29 -4.54 45.97
C LYS A 33 -5.54 -4.07 44.53
N GLN A 34 -4.56 -3.43 43.89
CA GLN A 34 -4.70 -2.88 42.55
C GLN A 34 -4.02 -3.80 41.54
N LYS A 35 -4.67 -4.04 40.39
CA LYS A 35 -4.03 -4.70 39.24
C LYS A 35 -2.95 -3.74 38.71
N ASP A 36 -1.70 -4.20 38.69
CA ASP A 36 -0.56 -3.41 38.19
C ASP A 36 -0.23 -3.80 36.75
N HIS A 37 -0.24 -5.10 36.44
CA HIS A 37 -0.09 -5.65 35.09
C HIS A 37 -1.03 -6.84 34.84
N ARG A 38 -1.42 -7.04 33.59
CA ARG A 38 -2.29 -8.16 33.16
C ARG A 38 -1.83 -8.68 31.80
N TRP A 39 -1.67 -9.99 31.67
CA TRP A 39 -1.28 -10.64 30.41
C TRP A 39 -2.46 -11.25 29.65
N GLY A 40 -3.67 -11.06 30.17
CA GLY A 40 -4.93 -11.48 29.57
C GLY A 40 -5.13 -13.01 29.55
N PRO A 41 -6.21 -13.48 28.93
CA PRO A 41 -6.56 -14.90 28.95
C PRO A 41 -5.64 -15.75 28.08
N TRP A 42 -5.56 -17.04 28.39
CA TRP A 42 -4.91 -18.06 27.56
C TRP A 42 -5.71 -18.29 26.27
N ASP A 43 -5.06 -18.23 25.11
CA ASP A 43 -5.71 -18.36 23.79
C ASP A 43 -5.58 -19.75 23.12
N GLY A 44 -4.99 -20.70 23.84
CA GLY A 44 -4.62 -22.03 23.33
C GLY A 44 -3.13 -22.18 23.04
N VAL A 45 -2.41 -21.07 22.86
CA VAL A 45 -0.97 -21.07 22.51
C VAL A 45 -0.15 -20.17 23.44
N ARG A 46 -0.72 -19.06 23.89
CA ARG A 46 -0.10 -18.07 24.76
C ARG A 46 -1.14 -17.32 25.57
N PHE A 47 -0.70 -16.51 26.53
CA PHE A 47 -1.53 -15.46 27.09
C PHE A 47 -1.61 -14.27 26.12
N SER A 48 -2.82 -13.73 25.90
CA SER A 48 -3.09 -12.77 24.82
C SER A 48 -2.22 -11.50 24.81
N GLY A 49 -1.73 -11.09 25.98
CA GLY A 49 -0.85 -9.94 26.21
C GLY A 49 0.63 -10.29 26.38
N SER A 50 1.06 -11.53 26.11
CA SER A 50 2.46 -11.93 26.25
C SER A 50 2.96 -12.74 25.05
N ASN A 51 4.08 -12.32 24.47
CA ASN A 51 4.85 -13.12 23.52
C ASN A 51 5.98 -13.90 24.19
N GLU A 52 6.28 -13.60 25.45
CA GLU A 52 7.33 -14.29 26.19
C GLU A 52 6.87 -15.67 26.65
N LEU A 53 5.60 -15.77 27.04
CA LEU A 53 4.97 -17.01 27.48
C LEU A 53 4.50 -17.87 26.29
N ARG A 54 5.33 -17.98 25.24
CA ARG A 54 5.13 -18.87 24.09
C ARG A 54 6.28 -19.89 24.01
N PRO A 55 6.08 -21.04 23.34
CA PRO A 55 7.15 -22.01 23.12
C PRO A 55 8.40 -21.34 22.51
N ASN A 56 9.54 -21.55 23.14
CA ASN A 56 10.83 -21.02 22.72
C ASN A 56 11.94 -22.04 22.99
N PRO A 57 13.17 -21.84 22.47
CA PRO A 57 14.26 -22.81 22.65
C PRO A 57 14.71 -23.05 24.09
N VAL A 58 14.24 -22.25 25.06
CA VAL A 58 14.60 -22.37 26.48
C VAL A 58 13.51 -23.09 27.28
N TYR A 59 12.23 -22.80 27.00
CA TYR A 59 11.12 -23.48 27.66
C TYR A 59 9.85 -23.57 26.80
N ILE A 60 9.03 -24.57 27.09
CA ILE A 60 7.70 -24.77 26.52
C ILE A 60 6.66 -24.47 27.60
N PRO A 61 5.77 -23.47 27.41
CA PRO A 61 4.65 -23.23 28.30
C PRO A 61 3.61 -24.33 28.15
N GLU A 62 3.05 -24.78 29.26
CA GLU A 62 1.88 -25.64 29.30
C GLU A 62 0.83 -25.03 30.22
N PHE A 63 -0.38 -24.91 29.70
CA PHE A 63 -1.53 -24.43 30.44
C PHE A 63 -2.56 -25.53 30.51
N SER A 64 -3.00 -25.85 31.73
CA SER A 64 -4.08 -26.79 31.99
C SER A 64 -5.26 -26.04 32.58
N SER A 65 -6.44 -26.27 32.00
CA SER A 65 -7.71 -25.75 32.49
C SER A 65 -8.72 -26.88 32.51
N SER A 66 -8.95 -27.44 33.69
CA SER A 66 -9.95 -28.47 33.95
C SER A 66 -10.89 -28.03 35.08
N ARG A 67 -11.90 -28.86 35.38
CA ARG A 67 -12.78 -28.62 36.54
C ARG A 67 -12.07 -28.83 37.88
N GLU A 68 -10.94 -29.55 37.87
CA GLU A 68 -10.21 -29.96 39.07
C GLU A 68 -9.04 -29.02 39.37
N GLU A 69 -8.33 -28.61 38.31
CA GLU A 69 -7.14 -27.79 38.43
C GLU A 69 -7.00 -26.81 37.26
N ILE A 70 -6.51 -25.61 37.59
CA ILE A 70 -6.12 -24.61 36.60
C ILE A 70 -4.73 -24.16 36.98
N TYR A 71 -3.77 -24.42 36.10
CA TYR A 71 -2.39 -24.05 36.36
C TYR A 71 -1.64 -23.76 35.07
N TYR A 72 -0.60 -22.96 35.25
CA TYR A 72 0.45 -22.76 34.27
C TYR A 72 1.72 -23.44 34.76
N ARG A 73 2.37 -24.22 33.89
CA ARG A 73 3.72 -24.73 34.10
C ARG A 73 4.58 -24.46 32.87
N PHE A 74 5.88 -24.62 33.02
CA PHE A 74 6.82 -24.56 31.92
C PHE A 74 7.74 -25.78 31.99
N ILE A 75 8.10 -26.30 30.81
CA ILE A 75 9.03 -27.40 30.65
C ILE A 75 10.32 -26.85 30.05
N ILE A 76 11.46 -27.17 30.64
CA ILE A 76 12.77 -26.75 30.13
C ILE A 76 13.09 -27.56 28.87
N VAL A 77 13.58 -26.88 27.83
CA VAL A 77 13.97 -27.54 26.57
C VAL A 77 15.48 -27.83 26.60
N GLY A 78 15.85 -29.08 26.30
CA GLY A 78 17.25 -29.50 26.21
C GLY A 78 17.76 -30.14 27.50
N ASP A 79 18.81 -29.56 28.08
CA ASP A 79 19.44 -30.10 29.29
C ASP A 79 18.67 -29.70 30.55
N ASN A 80 17.96 -30.66 31.13
CA ASN A 80 17.22 -30.50 32.38
C ASN A 80 18.12 -30.26 33.61
N SER A 81 19.45 -30.28 33.46
CA SER A 81 20.40 -29.92 34.53
C SER A 81 20.53 -28.41 34.73
N VAL A 82 20.12 -27.60 33.76
CA VAL A 82 20.19 -26.12 33.86
C VAL A 82 19.13 -25.62 34.84
N LEU A 83 19.58 -25.01 35.93
CA LEU A 83 18.68 -24.39 36.90
C LEU A 83 17.99 -23.18 36.26
N SER A 84 16.66 -23.14 36.30
CA SER A 84 15.86 -22.01 35.84
C SER A 84 14.65 -21.76 36.73
N ARG A 85 14.17 -20.51 36.75
CA ARG A 85 13.01 -20.12 37.56
C ARG A 85 12.38 -18.81 37.10
N PHE A 86 11.09 -18.67 37.36
CA PHE A 86 10.42 -17.36 37.38
C PHE A 86 10.48 -16.75 38.78
N VAL A 87 10.68 -15.44 38.85
CA VAL A 87 10.72 -14.67 40.11
C VAL A 87 9.96 -13.37 39.93
N VAL A 88 9.22 -12.97 40.97
CA VAL A 88 8.70 -11.60 41.12
C VAL A 88 9.68 -10.84 42.02
N THR A 89 10.33 -9.81 41.48
CA THR A 89 11.27 -8.98 42.24
C THR A 89 10.53 -8.08 43.23
N PRO A 90 11.21 -7.54 44.27
CA PRO A 90 10.61 -6.54 45.17
C PRO A 90 10.10 -5.29 44.46
N GLN A 91 10.62 -4.99 43.25
CA GLN A 91 10.20 -3.87 42.41
C GLN A 91 9.00 -4.22 41.50
N GLY A 92 8.47 -5.44 41.59
CA GLY A 92 7.32 -5.87 40.78
C GLY A 92 7.68 -6.36 39.37
N LEU A 93 8.94 -6.66 39.08
CA LEU A 93 9.32 -7.23 37.78
C LEU A 93 9.14 -8.74 37.80
N LEU A 94 8.52 -9.29 36.76
CA LEU A 94 8.39 -10.74 36.60
C LEU A 94 9.44 -11.21 35.60
N GLN A 95 10.41 -11.97 36.10
CA GLN A 95 11.62 -12.33 35.35
C GLN A 95 11.80 -13.84 35.28
N TYR A 96 12.21 -14.32 34.11
CA TYR A 96 12.71 -15.67 33.91
C TYR A 96 14.24 -15.65 33.98
N LEU A 97 14.80 -16.45 34.89
CA LEU A 97 16.23 -16.51 35.17
C LEU A 97 16.76 -17.91 34.82
N THR A 98 17.98 -17.97 34.29
CA THR A 98 18.73 -19.21 34.10
C THR A 98 20.10 -19.10 34.74
N TRP A 99 20.58 -20.18 35.35
CA TRP A 99 21.90 -20.22 35.96
C TRP A 99 23.00 -20.38 34.91
N THR A 100 24.04 -19.55 34.99
CA THR A 100 25.20 -19.62 34.08
C THR A 100 26.42 -20.14 34.82
N ASN A 101 26.87 -21.36 34.48
CA ASN A 101 28.04 -21.98 35.12
C ASN A 101 29.35 -21.21 34.88
N HIS A 102 29.45 -20.44 33.80
CA HIS A 102 30.66 -19.66 33.50
C HIS A 102 30.87 -18.48 34.45
N SER A 103 29.80 -17.81 34.85
CA SER A 103 29.84 -16.64 35.74
C SER A 103 29.33 -16.91 37.15
N ASN A 104 28.78 -18.11 37.41
CA ASN A 104 28.18 -18.51 38.69
C ASN A 104 27.12 -17.51 39.17
N GLU A 105 26.27 -17.05 38.24
CA GLU A 105 25.23 -16.08 38.52
C GLU A 105 23.90 -16.45 37.84
N TRP A 106 22.84 -15.78 38.26
CA TRP A 106 21.55 -15.85 37.59
C TRP A 106 21.52 -14.85 36.44
N ALA A 107 21.49 -15.34 35.21
CA ALA A 107 21.27 -14.50 34.02
C ALA A 107 19.76 -14.24 33.84
N ILE A 108 19.40 -12.97 33.61
CA ILE A 108 18.03 -12.58 33.27
C ILE A 108 17.82 -12.87 31.78
N MET A 109 16.98 -13.85 31.48
CA MET A 109 16.68 -14.24 30.11
C MET A 109 15.49 -13.48 29.55
N VAL A 110 14.48 -13.24 30.39
CA VAL A 110 13.24 -12.56 29.99
C VAL A 110 12.71 -11.71 31.14
N THR A 111 12.23 -10.51 30.83
CA THR A 111 11.33 -9.74 31.71
C THR A 111 9.98 -9.61 31.01
N LEU A 112 8.90 -9.93 31.70
CA LEU A 112 7.56 -10.04 31.09
C LEU A 112 6.91 -8.68 30.81
N GLN A 113 7.27 -7.65 31.59
CA GLN A 113 6.90 -6.27 31.33
C GLN A 113 7.86 -5.66 30.31
N ARG A 114 7.36 -5.27 29.12
CA ARG A 114 8.18 -4.82 27.99
C ARG A 114 8.08 -3.33 27.72
N ASP A 115 6.89 -2.77 27.79
CA ASP A 115 6.64 -1.38 27.45
C ASP A 115 5.55 -0.75 28.31
N SER A 116 5.37 0.56 28.16
CA SER A 116 4.40 1.33 28.95
C SER A 116 2.95 0.87 28.75
N CYS A 117 2.62 0.19 27.66
CA CYS A 117 1.28 -0.34 27.42
C CYS A 117 0.98 -1.65 28.17
N ASP A 118 1.98 -2.25 28.84
CA ASP A 118 1.74 -3.44 29.66
C ASP A 118 1.18 -3.08 31.05
N ARG A 119 1.33 -1.82 31.48
CA ARG A 119 0.70 -1.31 32.70
C ARG A 119 -0.81 -1.31 32.52
N TYR A 120 -1.49 -1.84 33.53
CA TYR A 120 -2.93 -2.01 33.54
C TYR A 120 -3.68 -0.69 33.28
N GLU A 121 -4.66 -0.74 32.38
CA GLU A 121 -5.61 0.36 32.09
C GLU A 121 -4.98 1.68 31.64
N SER A 122 -3.83 1.64 30.94
CA SER A 122 -3.10 2.84 30.53
C SER A 122 -3.89 3.83 29.63
N CYS A 123 -4.95 3.39 28.95
CA CYS A 123 -5.70 4.20 27.97
C CYS A 123 -7.18 4.40 28.28
N GLY A 124 -7.64 3.98 29.46
CA GLY A 124 -9.05 4.02 29.85
C GLY A 124 -9.99 3.17 28.95
N PRO A 125 -11.32 3.25 29.17
CA PRO A 125 -12.32 2.52 28.42
C PRO A 125 -12.28 2.78 26.91
N TYR A 126 -12.36 1.74 26.09
CA TYR A 126 -12.34 1.78 24.61
C TYR A 126 -11.13 2.52 23.98
N GLY A 127 -10.14 2.90 24.79
CA GLY A 127 -8.82 3.33 24.35
C GLY A 127 -7.93 2.11 24.12
N ASN A 128 -7.18 2.13 23.02
CA ASN A 128 -6.22 1.08 22.71
C ASN A 128 -4.81 1.64 22.82
N CYS A 129 -3.94 0.91 23.53
CA CYS A 129 -2.55 1.29 23.69
C CYS A 129 -1.69 0.77 22.54
N TYR A 130 -0.79 1.60 22.05
CA TYR A 130 0.17 1.27 21.02
C TYR A 130 1.57 1.63 21.51
N ALA A 131 2.57 0.84 21.13
CA ALA A 131 3.96 1.07 21.54
C ALA A 131 4.65 2.26 20.82
N ASP A 132 3.90 3.09 20.10
CA ASP A 132 4.34 4.32 19.43
C ASP A 132 3.76 5.57 20.13
N GLU A 133 4.25 6.76 19.79
CA GLU A 133 3.77 8.02 20.38
C GLU A 133 2.73 8.73 19.49
N PRO A 134 1.61 9.25 20.04
CA PRO A 134 1.12 9.00 21.40
C PRO A 134 0.55 7.57 21.56
N PRO A 135 0.75 6.92 22.72
CA PRO A 135 0.42 5.51 22.90
C PRO A 135 -1.08 5.24 22.87
N CYS A 136 -1.91 6.13 23.43
CA CYS A 136 -3.35 5.88 23.49
C CYS A 136 -4.09 6.50 22.32
N ARG A 137 -4.90 5.68 21.65
CA ARG A 137 -5.81 6.10 20.58
C ARG A 137 -7.16 5.43 20.76
N CYS A 138 -8.23 6.17 20.53
CA CYS A 138 -9.57 5.56 20.49
C CYS A 138 -9.66 4.57 19.34
N LEU A 139 -10.36 3.46 19.59
CA LEU A 139 -10.73 2.53 18.54
C LEU A 139 -11.54 3.24 17.45
N SER A 140 -11.42 2.77 16.20
CA SER A 140 -12.25 3.28 15.10
C SER A 140 -13.74 3.17 15.47
N GLY A 141 -14.51 4.24 15.31
CA GLY A 141 -15.92 4.29 15.73
C GLY A 141 -16.14 4.86 17.15
N PHE A 142 -15.05 5.23 17.83
CA PHE A 142 -15.05 5.87 19.14
C PHE A 142 -14.36 7.25 19.06
N THR A 143 -14.61 8.09 20.06
CA THR A 143 -14.02 9.42 20.24
C THR A 143 -13.65 9.64 21.70
N PRO A 144 -12.64 10.49 22.00
CA PRO A 144 -12.29 10.80 23.38
C PRO A 144 -13.50 11.28 24.17
N LYS A 145 -13.69 10.74 25.38
CA LYS A 145 -14.77 11.18 26.28
C LYS A 145 -14.57 12.64 26.70
N SER A 146 -13.33 12.98 26.99
CA SER A 146 -12.89 14.33 27.38
C SER A 146 -11.80 14.82 26.41
N PRO A 147 -12.16 15.48 25.29
CA PRO A 147 -11.18 15.91 24.28
C PRO A 147 -10.10 16.87 24.80
N GLU A 148 -10.44 17.69 25.80
CA GLU A 148 -9.47 18.62 26.41
C GLU A 148 -8.41 17.87 27.24
N ASN A 149 -8.82 16.94 28.11
CA ASN A 149 -7.91 16.07 28.87
C ASN A 149 -7.04 15.22 27.92
N TRP A 150 -7.66 14.69 26.85
CA TRP A 150 -6.95 13.88 25.85
C TRP A 150 -5.80 14.62 25.16
N ARG A 151 -5.95 15.93 24.92
CA ARG A 151 -4.88 16.79 24.36
C ARG A 151 -3.75 17.05 25.36
N LEU A 152 -4.05 16.97 26.65
CA LEU A 152 -3.09 17.11 27.74
C LEU A 152 -2.42 15.78 28.12
N ILE A 153 -2.56 14.74 27.30
CA ILE A 153 -1.98 13.40 27.54
C ILE A 153 -2.60 12.73 28.79
N ASP A 154 -3.83 13.12 29.14
CA ASP A 154 -4.64 12.42 30.11
C ASP A 154 -5.71 11.59 29.38
N TRP A 155 -5.48 10.28 29.34
CA TRP A 155 -6.35 9.31 28.69
C TRP A 155 -7.22 8.53 29.66
N SER A 156 -7.22 8.89 30.95
CA SER A 156 -7.92 8.15 32.00
C SER A 156 -9.43 8.02 31.75
N ASP A 157 -10.05 9.07 31.20
CA ASP A 157 -11.46 9.09 30.82
C ASP A 157 -11.81 8.16 29.64
N GLY A 158 -10.79 7.69 28.91
CA GLY A 158 -10.95 6.83 27.75
C GLY A 158 -11.75 7.46 26.61
N CYS A 159 -12.50 6.61 25.94
CA CYS A 159 -13.25 6.91 24.73
C CYS A 159 -14.70 6.48 24.89
N VAL A 160 -15.57 7.14 24.16
CA VAL A 160 -17.00 6.81 24.04
C VAL A 160 -17.35 6.54 22.59
N ARG A 161 -18.46 5.84 22.37
CA ARG A 161 -18.95 5.53 21.03
C ARG A 161 -19.33 6.82 20.31
N LYS A 162 -19.04 6.91 19.01
CA LYS A 162 -19.53 8.02 18.17
C LYS A 162 -21.05 8.02 18.01
N ARG A 163 -21.65 6.83 18.08
CA ARG A 163 -23.08 6.58 17.92
C ARG A 163 -23.51 5.56 18.95
N ASP A 164 -24.56 5.88 19.69
CA ASP A 164 -25.08 5.02 20.74
C ASP A 164 -25.65 3.72 20.16
N LEU A 165 -25.48 2.64 20.92
CA LEU A 165 -26.07 1.35 20.59
C LEU A 165 -27.58 1.43 20.71
N ASP A 166 -28.28 0.67 19.88
CA ASP A 166 -29.72 0.52 19.95
C ASP A 166 -30.03 -0.96 19.76
N CYS A 167 -30.09 -1.69 20.87
CA CYS A 167 -30.31 -3.14 20.89
C CYS A 167 -31.61 -3.56 20.20
N GLN A 168 -32.60 -2.66 20.11
CA GLN A 168 -33.87 -2.91 19.41
C GLN A 168 -33.72 -2.78 17.89
N LYS A 169 -32.78 -1.94 17.43
CA LYS A 169 -32.33 -1.94 16.05
C LYS A 169 -31.26 -3.02 15.86
N ARG A 170 -31.02 -3.41 14.60
CA ARG A 170 -29.96 -4.38 14.28
C ARG A 170 -28.58 -3.73 14.46
N ASP A 171 -28.08 -3.68 15.69
CA ASP A 171 -26.63 -3.54 15.94
C ASP A 171 -25.86 -4.63 15.17
N GLY A 172 -24.55 -4.45 15.05
CA GLY A 172 -23.67 -5.50 14.52
C GLY A 172 -22.27 -5.33 15.08
N PHE A 173 -21.27 -5.94 14.43
CA PHE A 173 -19.91 -5.94 14.97
C PHE A 173 -18.88 -5.43 13.98
N VAL A 174 -17.85 -4.78 14.53
CA VAL A 174 -16.63 -4.45 13.80
C VAL A 174 -15.50 -5.30 14.34
N LYS A 175 -14.76 -5.93 13.42
CA LYS A 175 -13.60 -6.75 13.73
C LYS A 175 -12.35 -5.89 13.92
N TYR A 176 -11.76 -5.94 15.10
CA TYR A 176 -10.45 -5.38 15.43
C TYR A 176 -9.44 -6.52 15.50
N LYS A 177 -8.25 -6.28 14.95
CA LYS A 177 -7.24 -7.32 14.78
C LYS A 177 -6.03 -7.03 15.65
N LYS A 178 -5.30 -8.10 16.00
CA LYS A 178 -4.02 -8.00 16.69
C LYS A 178 -4.14 -7.25 18.01
N MET A 179 -5.08 -7.68 18.85
CA MET A 179 -5.38 -7.09 20.14
C MET A 179 -4.91 -7.99 21.28
N LYS A 180 -4.35 -7.40 22.34
CA LYS A 180 -4.47 -7.94 23.70
C LYS A 180 -5.96 -7.84 24.05
N LEU A 181 -6.57 -8.97 24.39
CA LEU A 181 -8.02 -9.02 24.69
C LEU A 181 -8.30 -8.22 25.97
N PRO A 182 -9.45 -7.53 26.10
CA PRO A 182 -9.77 -6.70 27.27
C PRO A 182 -9.91 -7.52 28.56
N ASP A 183 -9.90 -6.82 29.70
CA ASP A 183 -10.19 -7.39 31.02
C ASP A 183 -11.67 -7.79 31.16
N ASN A 184 -12.03 -8.52 32.22
CA ASN A 184 -13.40 -8.95 32.54
C ASN A 184 -14.04 -9.79 31.43
N SER A 185 -13.26 -10.70 30.85
CA SER A 185 -13.74 -11.65 29.85
C SER A 185 -14.49 -12.81 30.50
N HIS A 186 -15.57 -13.27 29.88
CA HIS A 186 -16.34 -14.43 30.35
C HIS A 186 -16.37 -15.53 29.29
N LEU A 187 -15.93 -16.72 29.66
CA LEU A 187 -16.06 -17.92 28.84
C LEU A 187 -17.51 -18.42 28.84
N VAL A 188 -18.08 -18.53 27.65
CA VAL A 188 -19.46 -18.97 27.45
C VAL A 188 -19.47 -20.49 27.34
N THR A 189 -19.69 -21.16 28.46
CA THR A 189 -19.81 -22.62 28.47
C THR A 189 -21.23 -23.05 28.12
N ASN A 190 -21.38 -23.88 27.09
CA ASN A 190 -22.61 -24.60 26.82
C ASN A 190 -22.35 -26.08 27.07
N SER A 191 -23.27 -26.76 27.76
CA SER A 191 -23.02 -28.05 28.42
C SER A 191 -22.66 -29.23 27.51
N ASN A 192 -22.52 -29.08 26.17
CA ASN A 192 -22.12 -30.19 25.30
C ASN A 192 -21.31 -29.88 24.03
N PHE A 193 -21.09 -28.63 23.58
CA PHE A 193 -20.29 -28.35 22.36
C PHE A 193 -19.67 -26.94 22.36
N SER A 194 -18.53 -26.79 21.66
CA SER A 194 -17.97 -25.49 21.25
C SER A 194 -18.97 -24.75 20.36
N LEU A 195 -19.14 -23.44 20.58
CA LEU A 195 -20.09 -22.60 19.83
C LEU A 195 -19.49 -22.21 18.48
N SER A 196 -20.27 -22.25 17.40
CA SER A 196 -19.81 -21.70 16.12
C SER A 196 -19.62 -20.18 16.21
N PRO A 197 -18.83 -19.58 15.30
CA PRO A 197 -18.69 -18.12 15.25
C PRO A 197 -20.02 -17.37 15.13
N GLU A 198 -20.93 -17.90 14.32
CA GLU A 198 -22.25 -17.33 14.08
C GLU A 198 -23.14 -17.45 15.33
N GLU A 199 -23.03 -18.55 16.08
CA GLU A 199 -23.76 -18.74 17.33
C GLU A 199 -23.26 -17.81 18.44
N CYS A 200 -21.94 -17.61 18.54
CA CYS A 200 -21.35 -16.68 19.51
C CYS A 200 -21.79 -15.23 19.21
N GLU A 201 -21.78 -14.84 17.92
CA GLU A 201 -22.28 -13.55 17.47
C GLU A 201 -23.78 -13.38 17.81
N ALA A 202 -24.61 -14.36 17.47
CA ALA A 202 -26.05 -14.32 17.73
C ALA A 202 -26.37 -14.24 19.23
N ARG A 203 -25.63 -14.96 20.08
CA ARG A 203 -25.77 -14.87 21.55
C ARG A 203 -25.45 -13.47 22.06
N CYS A 204 -24.37 -12.87 21.57
CA CYS A 204 -23.99 -11.51 21.95
C CYS A 204 -25.05 -10.49 21.47
N LEU A 205 -25.58 -10.60 20.25
CA LEU A 205 -26.64 -9.70 19.76
C LEU A 205 -27.90 -9.78 20.61
N ASN A 206 -28.30 -11.00 20.99
CA ASN A 206 -29.49 -11.25 21.79
C ASN A 206 -29.35 -10.80 23.26
N ASN A 207 -28.15 -10.48 23.72
CA ASN A 207 -27.90 -9.91 25.03
C ASN A 207 -27.51 -8.42 24.91
N CYS A 208 -28.41 -7.52 25.30
CA CYS A 208 -28.17 -6.08 25.14
C CYS A 208 -26.98 -5.54 25.96
N SER A 209 -26.54 -6.25 27.00
CA SER A 209 -25.35 -5.88 27.77
C SER A 209 -24.07 -6.35 27.10
N CYS A 210 -24.12 -7.24 26.11
CA CYS A 210 -22.90 -7.73 25.45
C CYS A 210 -22.26 -6.63 24.58
N MET A 211 -21.00 -6.30 24.90
CA MET A 211 -20.22 -5.23 24.25
C MET A 211 -19.26 -5.77 23.20
N ALA A 212 -18.77 -7.00 23.37
CA ALA A 212 -17.86 -7.65 22.43
C ALA A 212 -17.86 -9.16 22.59
N TYR A 213 -17.37 -9.86 21.56
CA TYR A 213 -17.05 -11.27 21.63
C TYR A 213 -15.77 -11.61 20.86
N THR A 214 -15.19 -12.76 21.16
CA THR A 214 -14.16 -13.41 20.37
C THR A 214 -14.29 -14.92 20.46
N ILE A 215 -13.48 -15.61 19.66
CA ILE A 215 -13.35 -17.06 19.63
C ILE A 215 -11.87 -17.38 19.76
N ILE A 216 -11.51 -18.05 20.85
CA ILE A 216 -10.15 -18.47 21.15
C ILE A 216 -10.13 -19.95 21.47
N ASN A 217 -9.07 -20.67 21.16
CA ASN A 217 -9.07 -22.13 21.22
C ASN A 217 -8.40 -22.62 22.51
N ILE A 218 -9.01 -22.32 23.67
CA ILE A 218 -8.44 -22.62 24.99
C ILE A 218 -8.25 -24.13 25.15
N HIS A 219 -9.22 -24.94 24.71
CA HIS A 219 -9.24 -26.39 24.91
C HIS A 219 -8.81 -27.23 23.69
N GLY A 220 -8.42 -26.61 22.58
CA GLY A 220 -8.08 -27.35 21.36
C GLY A 220 -9.29 -27.96 20.62
N ASN A 221 -10.52 -27.58 20.96
CA ASN A 221 -11.79 -28.17 20.52
C ASN A 221 -12.46 -27.45 19.32
N GLY A 222 -11.75 -26.54 18.66
CA GLY A 222 -12.29 -25.78 17.51
C GLY A 222 -12.79 -24.37 17.84
N GLY A 223 -12.64 -23.92 19.08
CA GLY A 223 -12.85 -22.53 19.48
C GLY A 223 -13.89 -22.38 20.60
N ASP A 224 -13.53 -21.62 21.63
CA ASP A 224 -14.37 -21.28 22.76
C ASP A 224 -14.83 -19.81 22.64
N CYS A 225 -16.13 -19.59 22.82
CA CYS A 225 -16.75 -18.28 22.75
C CYS A 225 -16.48 -17.49 24.04
N VAL A 226 -15.92 -16.29 23.90
CA VAL A 226 -15.63 -15.40 25.03
C VAL A 226 -16.35 -14.08 24.79
N MET A 227 -17.06 -13.58 25.80
CA MET A 227 -17.86 -12.36 25.72
C MET A 227 -17.50 -11.37 26.82
N TRP A 228 -17.82 -10.09 26.58
CA TRP A 228 -17.66 -8.99 27.52
C TRP A 228 -18.99 -8.26 27.68
N PHE A 229 -19.34 -7.90 28.92
CA PHE A 229 -20.62 -7.27 29.26
C PHE A 229 -20.49 -5.85 29.83
N ASP A 230 -19.27 -5.40 30.05
CA ASP A 230 -18.93 -4.07 30.55
C ASP A 230 -18.06 -3.32 29.53
N ASP A 231 -17.72 -2.08 29.88
CA ASP A 231 -16.79 -1.27 29.11
C ASP A 231 -15.43 -1.98 28.94
N LEU A 232 -14.90 -1.93 27.72
CA LEU A 232 -13.70 -2.66 27.36
C LEU A 232 -12.46 -1.88 27.80
N VAL A 233 -11.70 -2.43 28.74
CA VAL A 233 -10.50 -1.81 29.32
C VAL A 233 -9.24 -2.66 29.12
N ASP A 234 -8.08 -2.06 29.35
CA ASP A 234 -6.77 -2.72 29.32
C ASP A 234 -6.45 -3.45 27.99
N MET A 235 -6.77 -2.76 26.89
CA MET A 235 -6.48 -3.21 25.52
C MET A 235 -5.17 -2.63 24.98
N LYS A 236 -4.48 -3.42 24.16
CA LYS A 236 -3.23 -3.04 23.51
C LYS A 236 -3.16 -3.61 22.09
N TYR A 237 -2.62 -2.84 21.16
CA TYR A 237 -2.23 -3.34 19.86
C TYR A 237 -0.99 -4.23 19.97
N PHE A 238 -1.15 -5.48 19.56
CA PHE A 238 -0.17 -6.54 19.73
C PHE A 238 0.10 -7.22 18.37
N PRO A 239 0.97 -6.64 17.51
CA PRO A 239 1.13 -7.08 16.12
C PRO A 239 1.63 -8.52 16.00
N ASN A 240 2.48 -8.95 16.94
CA ASN A 240 3.20 -10.23 16.92
C ASN A 240 2.49 -11.34 17.71
N GLY A 241 1.15 -11.35 17.76
CA GLY A 241 0.43 -12.39 18.52
C GLY A 241 -0.92 -11.96 19.05
N GLY A 242 -1.42 -10.78 18.71
CA GLY A 242 -2.71 -10.35 19.19
C GLY A 242 -3.84 -11.17 18.57
N ASN A 243 -4.92 -11.27 19.33
CA ASN A 243 -6.15 -11.93 18.94
C ASN A 243 -7.07 -10.96 18.21
N ASP A 244 -8.02 -11.50 17.47
CA ASP A 244 -9.07 -10.68 16.88
C ASP A 244 -10.22 -10.54 17.89
N ILE A 245 -10.91 -9.41 17.90
CA ILE A 245 -12.10 -9.17 18.74
C ILE A 245 -13.18 -8.47 17.91
N TYR A 246 -14.43 -8.83 18.15
CA TYR A 246 -15.59 -8.26 17.48
C TYR A 246 -16.32 -7.38 18.48
N ILE A 247 -16.24 -6.07 18.29
CA ILE A 247 -16.86 -5.09 19.20
C ILE A 247 -18.18 -4.63 18.60
N ARG A 248 -19.24 -4.66 19.41
CA ARG A 248 -20.60 -4.28 19.03
C ARG A 248 -20.62 -2.81 18.62
N MET A 249 -21.29 -2.47 17.54
CA MET A 249 -21.42 -1.11 17.00
C MET A 249 -22.85 -0.87 16.54
N ALA A 250 -23.30 0.38 16.67
CA ALA A 250 -24.61 0.80 16.19
C ALA A 250 -24.73 0.62 14.68
N GLN A 251 -25.93 0.25 14.20
CA GLN A 251 -26.24 0.08 12.78
C GLN A 251 -25.77 1.28 11.92
N ALA A 252 -26.03 2.49 12.42
CA ALA A 252 -25.67 3.71 11.72
C ALA A 252 -24.13 3.81 11.51
N GLU A 253 -23.32 3.37 12.48
CA GLU A 253 -21.86 3.38 12.34
C GLU A 253 -21.39 2.35 11.31
N LEU A 254 -22.04 1.18 11.26
CA LEU A 254 -21.77 0.16 10.24
C LEU A 254 -22.07 0.67 8.83
N GLU A 255 -23.17 1.38 8.65
CA GLU A 255 -23.54 2.03 7.38
C GLU A 255 -22.52 3.09 6.97
N ALA A 256 -22.04 3.90 7.92
CA ALA A 256 -21.01 4.90 7.66
C ALA A 256 -19.68 4.26 7.23
N ILE A 257 -19.27 3.17 7.90
CA ILE A 257 -18.09 2.40 7.52
C ILE A 257 -18.25 1.80 6.12
N ALA A 258 -19.44 1.29 5.79
CA ALA A 258 -19.74 0.72 4.47
C ALA A 258 -19.70 1.78 3.36
N ASP A 259 -20.26 2.96 3.61
CA ASP A 259 -20.26 4.08 2.66
C ASP A 259 -18.85 4.61 2.38
N GLU A 260 -18.01 4.78 3.42
CA GLU A 260 -16.61 5.17 3.24
C GLU A 260 -15.82 4.13 2.42
N LYS A 261 -16.03 2.83 2.68
CA LYS A 261 -15.43 1.76 1.87
C LYS A 261 -15.90 1.82 0.42
N ARG A 262 -17.19 2.09 0.18
CA ARG A 262 -17.75 2.24 -1.17
C ARG A 262 -17.12 3.44 -1.90
N LYS A 263 -17.07 4.61 -1.26
CA LYS A 263 -16.43 5.82 -1.82
C LYS A 263 -14.97 5.57 -2.17
N LYS A 264 -14.21 4.89 -1.31
CA LYS A 264 -12.81 4.54 -1.57
C LYS A 264 -12.67 3.61 -2.78
N ARG A 265 -13.52 2.58 -2.90
CA ARG A 265 -13.54 1.69 -4.08
C ARG A 265 -13.86 2.44 -5.37
N VAL A 266 -14.85 3.34 -5.34
CA VAL A 266 -15.21 4.17 -6.50
C VAL A 266 -14.05 5.09 -6.90
N LYS A 267 -13.39 5.76 -5.95
CA LYS A 267 -12.22 6.61 -6.22
C LYS A 267 -11.08 5.82 -6.87
N ILE A 268 -10.79 4.62 -6.36
CA ILE A 268 -9.75 3.74 -6.94
C ILE A 268 -10.13 3.31 -8.36
N ALA A 269 -11.38 2.90 -8.58
CA ALA A 269 -11.86 2.52 -9.91
C ALA A 269 -11.73 3.67 -10.92
N LEU A 270 -12.10 4.90 -10.54
CA LEU A 270 -11.96 6.08 -11.39
C LEU A 270 -10.49 6.35 -11.78
N LEU A 271 -9.57 6.27 -10.81
CA LEU A 271 -8.13 6.45 -11.09
C LEU A 271 -7.58 5.38 -12.05
N ILE A 272 -7.98 4.11 -11.87
CA ILE A 272 -7.58 3.02 -12.76
C ILE A 272 -8.14 3.23 -14.17
N THR A 273 -9.43 3.58 -14.30
CA THR A 273 -10.05 3.84 -15.62
C THR A 273 -9.38 4.99 -16.36
N MET A 274 -9.06 6.09 -15.66
CA MET A 274 -8.35 7.24 -16.24
C MET A 274 -6.95 6.85 -16.74
N ALA A 275 -6.20 6.06 -15.97
CA ALA A 275 -4.87 5.59 -16.36
C ALA A 275 -4.91 4.68 -17.61
N ILE A 276 -5.93 3.82 -17.72
CA ILE A 276 -6.12 2.94 -18.88
C ILE A 276 -6.46 3.76 -20.13
N VAL A 277 -7.35 4.74 -20.03
CA VAL A 277 -7.73 5.63 -21.15
C VAL A 277 -6.52 6.43 -21.63
N LEU A 278 -5.74 7.02 -20.73
CA LEU A 278 -4.52 7.76 -21.08
C LEU A 278 -3.49 6.87 -21.78
N SER A 279 -3.31 5.64 -21.29
CA SER A 279 -2.41 4.66 -21.91
C SER A 279 -2.86 4.23 -23.31
N MET A 280 -4.18 4.04 -23.52
CA MET A 280 -4.74 3.73 -24.84
C MET A 280 -4.56 4.90 -25.82
N LEU A 281 -4.81 6.13 -25.39
CA LEU A 281 -4.61 7.33 -26.22
C LEU A 281 -3.14 7.51 -26.61
N LEU A 282 -2.22 7.34 -25.66
CA LEU A 282 -0.79 7.40 -25.91
C LEU A 282 -0.34 6.28 -26.88
N GLY A 283 -0.83 5.06 -26.67
CA GLY A 283 -0.58 3.93 -27.56
C GLY A 283 -1.08 4.19 -28.99
N PHE A 284 -2.27 4.77 -29.13
CA PHE A 284 -2.82 5.16 -30.43
C PHE A 284 -2.00 6.26 -31.12
N LEU A 285 -1.53 7.27 -30.37
CA LEU A 285 -0.66 8.34 -30.89
C LEU A 285 0.68 7.77 -31.38
N VAL A 286 1.32 6.93 -30.58
CA VAL A 286 2.57 6.24 -30.95
C VAL A 286 2.36 5.39 -32.20
N TRP A 287 1.26 4.65 -32.27
CA TRP A 287 0.90 3.85 -33.44
C TRP A 287 0.71 4.71 -34.70
N ARG A 288 0.02 5.86 -34.61
CA ARG A 288 -0.11 6.80 -35.74
C ARG A 288 1.25 7.31 -36.21
N ILE A 289 2.13 7.71 -35.30
CA ILE A 289 3.48 8.22 -35.63
C ILE A 289 4.30 7.13 -36.34
N TYR A 290 4.28 5.90 -35.81
CA TYR A 290 4.96 4.76 -36.42
C TYR A 290 4.45 4.49 -37.85
N ARG A 291 3.13 4.47 -38.05
CA ARG A 291 2.51 4.26 -39.36
C ARG A 291 2.92 5.33 -40.38
N MET A 292 2.94 6.61 -39.98
CA MET A 292 3.36 7.70 -40.87
C MET A 292 4.84 7.60 -41.26
N ARG A 293 5.74 7.23 -40.33
CA ARG A 293 7.17 7.02 -40.63
C ARG A 293 7.38 5.87 -41.63
N LYS A 294 6.66 4.77 -41.47
CA LYS A 294 6.75 3.59 -42.36
C LYS A 294 6.28 3.91 -43.79
N ALA A 295 5.23 4.71 -43.94
CA ALA A 295 4.72 5.13 -45.26
C ALA A 295 5.75 5.98 -46.03
N LYS A 296 6.43 6.91 -45.36
CA LYS A 296 7.46 7.75 -45.99
C LYS A 296 8.67 6.97 -46.47
N GLY A 297 9.17 6.02 -45.66
CA GLY A 297 10.34 5.21 -46.03
C GLY A 297 10.15 4.35 -47.28
N LYS A 298 8.91 3.94 -47.58
CA LYS A 298 8.59 3.13 -48.77
C LYS A 298 8.47 3.95 -50.06
N ALA A 299 8.03 5.21 -50.00
CA ALA A 299 7.71 6.00 -51.19
C ALA A 299 8.93 6.57 -51.94
N THR A 300 10.06 6.81 -51.25
CA THR A 300 11.24 7.47 -51.85
C THR A 300 12.47 6.58 -51.93
N ASN A 301 12.35 5.29 -51.57
CA ASN A 301 13.49 4.37 -51.44
C ASN A 301 14.69 5.02 -50.70
N LYS A 302 14.40 5.73 -49.62
CA LYS A 302 15.37 6.52 -48.80
C LYS A 302 16.14 7.63 -49.56
N PHE A 303 15.58 8.21 -50.62
CA PHE A 303 16.23 9.25 -51.43
C PHE A 303 17.56 8.78 -52.06
N SER A 304 17.59 7.54 -52.56
CA SER A 304 18.73 7.02 -53.31
C SER A 304 19.13 7.96 -54.46
N PHE A 305 20.43 8.15 -54.66
CA PHE A 305 21.01 9.00 -55.70
C PHE A 305 20.57 8.56 -57.12
N GLU A 306 20.27 7.27 -57.31
CA GLU A 306 19.79 6.69 -58.57
C GLU A 306 18.45 7.26 -59.07
N LYS A 307 17.68 7.90 -58.18
CA LYS A 307 16.40 8.51 -58.52
C LYS A 307 16.48 10.03 -58.67
N LYS A 308 17.65 10.64 -58.52
CA LYS A 308 17.83 12.09 -58.68
C LYS A 308 17.73 12.45 -60.16
N ILE A 309 16.80 13.35 -60.50
CA ILE A 309 16.53 13.78 -61.88
C ILE A 309 16.98 15.22 -62.18
N GLY A 310 17.33 15.99 -61.15
CA GLY A 310 17.90 17.33 -61.30
C GLY A 310 18.28 17.95 -59.96
N GLU A 311 19.10 19.00 -60.00
CA GLU A 311 19.47 19.82 -58.83
C GLU A 311 19.79 21.25 -59.28
N GLY A 312 19.34 22.21 -58.49
CA GLY A 312 19.66 23.63 -58.66
C GLY A 312 19.71 24.33 -57.30
N GLY A 313 19.73 25.66 -57.27
CA GLY A 313 19.86 26.44 -56.03
C GLY A 313 18.78 26.17 -54.97
N PHE A 314 17.63 25.62 -55.38
CA PHE A 314 16.49 25.29 -54.51
C PHE A 314 16.49 23.84 -54.01
N GLY A 315 17.56 23.07 -54.28
CA GLY A 315 17.74 21.70 -53.81
C GLY A 315 17.48 20.62 -54.87
N PRO A 316 17.69 19.35 -54.50
CA PRO A 316 17.59 18.21 -55.41
C PRO A 316 16.14 17.78 -55.69
N VAL A 317 15.90 17.32 -56.91
CA VAL A 317 14.63 16.75 -57.38
C VAL A 317 14.81 15.28 -57.69
N TYR A 318 13.90 14.44 -57.21
CA TYR A 318 13.92 12.98 -57.35
C TYR A 318 12.68 12.46 -58.06
N LYS A 319 12.81 11.42 -58.89
CA LYS A 319 11.69 10.65 -59.43
C LYS A 319 11.18 9.66 -58.39
N GLY A 320 9.91 9.77 -58.02
CA GLY A 320 9.22 8.86 -57.12
C GLY A 320 8.07 8.12 -57.79
N VAL A 321 7.60 7.04 -57.17
CA VAL A 321 6.36 6.35 -57.56
C VAL A 321 5.49 6.25 -56.32
N LEU A 322 4.29 6.83 -56.37
CA LEU A 322 3.33 6.78 -55.28
C LEU A 322 2.74 5.35 -55.15
N PRO A 323 2.14 4.98 -54.00
CA PRO A 323 1.58 3.63 -53.79
C PRO A 323 0.51 3.21 -54.81
N ASN A 324 -0.11 4.16 -55.51
CA ASN A 324 -1.08 3.95 -56.57
C ASN A 324 -0.44 3.76 -57.98
N GLY A 325 0.90 3.71 -58.08
CA GLY A 325 1.63 3.55 -59.33
C GLY A 325 1.92 4.84 -60.09
N GLN A 326 1.47 6.00 -59.59
CA GLN A 326 1.68 7.29 -60.25
C GLN A 326 3.14 7.76 -60.12
N GLU A 327 3.77 8.10 -61.25
CA GLU A 327 5.09 8.72 -61.27
C GLU A 327 5.02 10.20 -60.88
N VAL A 328 5.93 10.63 -60.01
CA VAL A 328 5.98 12.00 -59.48
C VAL A 328 7.41 12.52 -59.43
N ALA A 329 7.55 13.85 -59.46
CA ALA A 329 8.80 14.53 -59.17
C ALA A 329 8.76 15.13 -57.76
N VAL A 330 9.67 14.71 -56.89
CA VAL A 330 9.76 15.15 -55.50
C VAL A 330 10.95 16.10 -55.36
N LYS A 331 10.67 17.40 -55.22
CA LYS A 331 11.68 18.43 -54.95
C LYS A 331 11.89 18.53 -53.45
N ARG A 332 13.11 18.23 -52.99
CA ARG A 332 13.53 18.38 -51.59
C ARG A 332 14.23 19.73 -51.45
N LEU A 333 13.65 20.63 -50.66
CA LEU A 333 14.22 21.96 -50.47
C LEU A 333 15.43 21.90 -49.53
N SER A 334 16.41 22.77 -49.78
CA SER A 334 17.63 22.88 -48.98
C SER A 334 17.34 23.21 -47.50
N GLN A 335 18.14 22.66 -46.59
CA GLN A 335 18.02 22.87 -45.14
C GLN A 335 18.65 24.19 -44.68
N ASN A 336 19.41 24.89 -45.53
CA ASN A 336 20.15 26.08 -45.14
C ASN A 336 19.21 27.32 -45.08
N SER A 337 18.80 27.68 -43.85
CA SER A 337 18.14 28.93 -43.43
C SER A 337 16.63 29.12 -43.73
N GLY A 338 16.04 30.15 -43.09
CA GLY A 338 14.61 30.54 -43.19
C GLY A 338 14.13 30.87 -44.61
N GLN A 339 15.06 31.05 -45.56
CA GLN A 339 14.79 31.20 -46.98
C GLN A 339 14.00 30.01 -47.55
N GLY A 340 14.37 28.77 -47.21
CA GLY A 340 13.67 27.58 -47.70
C GLY A 340 12.23 27.45 -47.19
N LEU A 341 11.84 28.11 -46.08
CA LEU A 341 10.45 28.10 -45.58
C LEU A 341 9.60 29.10 -46.35
N ARG A 342 10.18 30.28 -46.59
CA ARG A 342 9.54 31.35 -47.36
C ARG A 342 9.33 30.90 -48.80
N GLU A 343 10.35 30.29 -49.42
CA GLU A 343 10.26 29.72 -50.76
C GLU A 343 9.24 28.59 -50.85
N PHE A 344 9.23 27.68 -49.87
CA PHE A 344 8.20 26.63 -49.78
C PHE A 344 6.79 27.24 -49.72
N LYS A 345 6.55 28.21 -48.84
CA LYS A 345 5.25 28.85 -48.69
C LYS A 345 4.84 29.58 -49.98
N ASN A 346 5.75 30.33 -50.58
CA ASN A 346 5.50 31.04 -51.83
C ASN A 346 5.15 30.06 -52.96
N GLU A 347 5.94 28.99 -53.14
CA GLU A 347 5.73 28.01 -54.19
C GLU A 347 4.39 27.28 -54.00
N VAL A 348 4.02 26.91 -52.76
CA VAL A 348 2.71 26.30 -52.47
C VAL A 348 1.56 27.27 -52.74
N ILE A 349 1.62 28.51 -52.23
CA ILE A 349 0.54 29.49 -52.38
C ILE A 349 0.31 29.79 -53.86
N VAL A 350 1.37 30.21 -54.56
CA VAL A 350 1.29 30.65 -55.96
C VAL A 350 0.81 29.54 -56.88
N ILE A 351 1.34 28.32 -56.76
CA ILE A 351 0.99 27.23 -57.68
C ILE A 351 -0.34 26.56 -57.31
N SER A 352 -0.79 26.68 -56.06
CA SER A 352 -2.14 26.24 -55.66
C SER A 352 -3.25 27.10 -56.26
N GLU A 353 -2.95 28.38 -56.47
CA GLU A 353 -3.88 29.35 -57.06
C GLU A 353 -3.81 29.41 -58.61
N LEU A 354 -2.75 28.85 -59.20
CA LEU A 354 -2.51 28.86 -60.65
C LEU A 354 -2.54 27.45 -61.25
N GLN A 355 -3.71 27.02 -61.74
CA GLN A 355 -3.85 25.79 -62.51
C GLN A 355 -4.00 26.10 -63.99
N HIS A 356 -2.99 25.78 -64.79
CA HIS A 356 -3.02 26.03 -66.23
C HIS A 356 -2.31 24.89 -66.98
N ARG A 357 -2.76 24.58 -68.21
CA ARG A 357 -2.23 23.49 -69.06
C ARG A 357 -0.73 23.59 -69.37
N ASN A 358 -0.14 24.78 -69.22
CA ASN A 358 1.28 25.05 -69.48
C ASN A 358 2.11 25.26 -68.19
N LEU A 359 1.53 24.97 -67.01
CA LEU A 359 2.22 25.02 -65.72
C LEU A 359 2.26 23.62 -65.11
N VAL A 360 3.41 23.24 -64.54
CA VAL A 360 3.57 21.94 -63.90
C VAL A 360 2.68 21.84 -62.67
N LYS A 361 1.84 20.80 -62.63
CA LYS A 361 0.88 20.62 -61.53
C LYS A 361 1.57 20.20 -60.23
N LEU A 362 1.35 20.97 -59.17
CA LEU A 362 1.63 20.54 -57.80
C LEU A 362 0.56 19.55 -57.35
N LEU A 363 0.98 18.33 -57.00
CA LEU A 363 0.11 17.26 -56.51
C LEU A 363 -0.01 17.29 -54.99
N GLY A 364 0.99 17.82 -54.29
CA GLY A 364 0.96 17.97 -52.85
C GLY A 364 2.29 18.45 -52.28
N CYS A 365 2.32 18.65 -50.97
CA CYS A 365 3.53 19.03 -50.25
C CYS A 365 3.67 18.22 -48.96
N CYS A 366 4.88 18.17 -48.43
CA CYS A 366 5.20 17.42 -47.23
C CYS A 366 6.15 18.24 -46.36
N ILE A 367 5.71 18.55 -45.14
CA ILE A 367 6.54 19.19 -44.11
C ILE A 367 6.67 18.20 -42.95
N GLN A 368 7.90 17.82 -42.59
CA GLN A 368 8.14 17.06 -41.37
C GLN A 368 9.49 17.40 -40.77
N ARG A 369 9.48 17.98 -39.56
CA ARG A 369 10.66 18.55 -38.90
C ARG A 369 11.33 19.57 -39.83
N GLU A 370 12.60 19.36 -40.19
CA GLU A 370 13.38 20.24 -41.06
C GLU A 370 13.29 19.84 -42.55
N GLU A 371 12.58 18.75 -42.87
CA GLU A 371 12.38 18.31 -44.24
C GLU A 371 11.15 18.98 -44.87
N ARG A 372 11.38 19.67 -45.99
CA ARG A 372 10.34 20.33 -46.79
C ARG A 372 10.41 19.80 -48.22
N MET A 373 9.32 19.22 -48.68
CA MET A 373 9.24 18.62 -50.00
C MET A 373 7.98 19.06 -50.75
N LEU A 374 8.14 19.29 -52.05
CA LEU A 374 7.06 19.56 -53.00
C LEU A 374 6.95 18.39 -53.97
N ILE A 375 5.73 17.94 -54.23
CA ILE A 375 5.43 16.78 -55.08
C ILE A 375 4.72 17.30 -56.31
N TYR A 376 5.36 17.18 -57.46
CA TYR A 376 4.87 17.56 -58.77
C TYR A 376 4.49 16.34 -59.60
N GLU A 377 3.65 16.55 -60.60
CA GLU A 377 3.55 15.58 -61.69
C GLU A 377 4.91 15.42 -62.38
N TYR A 378 5.22 14.19 -62.79
CA TYR A 378 6.47 13.93 -63.50
C TYR A 378 6.36 14.36 -64.97
N GLN A 379 7.32 15.17 -65.43
CA GLN A 379 7.40 15.60 -66.83
C GLN A 379 8.45 14.75 -67.58
N PRO A 380 8.03 13.91 -68.55
CA PRO A 380 8.93 12.93 -69.17
C PRO A 380 10.02 13.55 -70.04
N ASN A 381 9.77 14.75 -70.59
CA ASN A 381 10.64 15.41 -71.55
C ASN A 381 11.70 16.32 -70.91
N LYS A 382 12.00 16.21 -69.61
CA LYS A 382 13.03 17.00 -68.88
C LYS A 382 12.90 18.53 -69.07
N SER A 383 13.87 19.32 -68.60
CA SER A 383 13.79 20.79 -68.66
C SER A 383 14.16 21.33 -70.04
N LEU A 384 13.49 22.40 -70.48
CA LEU A 384 13.77 23.07 -71.76
C LEU A 384 15.24 23.54 -71.88
N ASP A 385 15.84 23.95 -70.76
CA ASP A 385 17.27 24.28 -70.64
C ASP A 385 18.18 23.15 -71.14
N GLN A 386 17.81 21.88 -70.90
CA GLN A 386 18.58 20.75 -71.42
C GLN A 386 18.48 20.57 -72.93
N PHE A 387 17.44 21.10 -73.59
CA PHE A 387 17.31 21.03 -75.05
C PHE A 387 17.96 22.22 -75.73
N LEU A 388 17.87 23.41 -75.13
CA LEU A 388 18.40 24.65 -75.67
C LEU A 388 19.93 24.76 -75.52
N PHE A 389 20.50 24.29 -74.41
CA PHE A 389 21.93 24.49 -74.09
C PHE A 389 22.76 23.21 -74.04
N ALA A 390 22.23 22.10 -74.57
CA ALA A 390 22.95 20.82 -74.66
C ALA A 390 24.28 20.95 -75.41
N ALA A 391 24.32 21.79 -76.45
CA ALA A 391 25.49 22.03 -77.29
C ALA A 391 26.50 23.00 -76.64
N SER A 392 26.02 24.05 -75.97
CA SER A 392 26.86 25.10 -75.37
C SER A 392 27.63 24.62 -74.14
N ARG A 393 27.09 23.67 -73.35
CA ARG A 393 27.83 23.06 -72.22
C ARG A 393 28.94 22.09 -72.64
N ARG A 394 28.97 21.65 -73.92
CA ARG A 394 30.14 20.93 -74.47
C ARG A 394 31.28 21.89 -74.84
N GLN A 395 31.02 23.18 -75.02
CA GLN A 395 32.02 24.20 -75.38
C GLN A 395 32.48 25.07 -74.19
N ALA A 396 31.69 25.15 -73.11
CA ALA A 396 32.00 25.97 -71.93
C ALA A 396 32.98 25.34 -70.91
N ASN A 397 33.74 24.31 -71.29
CA ASN A 397 34.88 23.82 -70.51
C ASN A 397 36.20 24.54 -70.85
N ASN A 398 36.19 25.48 -71.79
CA ASN A 398 37.32 26.35 -72.07
C ASN A 398 36.88 27.81 -72.00
N VAL A 399 37.72 28.62 -71.35
CA VAL A 399 37.63 30.07 -71.13
C VAL A 399 36.98 30.49 -69.80
N VAL A 400 37.88 30.76 -68.85
CA VAL A 400 37.69 31.60 -67.67
C VAL A 400 37.61 33.06 -68.11
N SER A 401 36.64 33.83 -67.59
CA SER A 401 36.81 35.27 -67.35
C SER A 401 35.88 35.73 -66.22
N VAL A 402 36.53 36.36 -65.25
CA VAL A 402 36.04 37.10 -64.07
C VAL A 402 35.23 38.33 -64.51
N VAL A 403 34.24 38.78 -63.70
CA VAL A 403 34.11 40.15 -63.11
C VAL A 403 32.87 40.19 -62.19
N ASP A 404 33.11 40.67 -60.97
CA ASP A 404 32.18 41.02 -59.89
C ASP A 404 31.11 42.06 -60.28
N VAL A 405 30.05 42.21 -59.46
CA VAL A 405 29.78 43.43 -58.68
C VAL A 405 28.45 43.26 -57.92
N GLU A 406 28.52 43.59 -56.63
CA GLU A 406 27.46 43.66 -55.63
C GLU A 406 26.27 44.54 -56.06
N GLN A 407 25.05 44.10 -55.71
CA GLN A 407 24.17 44.79 -54.74
C GLN A 407 23.04 43.88 -54.29
#